data_AF-A0A517NU62-F1
#
_entry.id   AF-A0A517NU62-F1
#
_cell.length_a   1.000
_cell.length_b   1.000
_cell.length_c   1.000
_cell.angle_alpha   90.00
_cell.angle_beta   90.00
_cell.angle_gamma   90.00
#
_symmetry.space_group_name_H-M   'P 1'
#
loop_
_entity.id
_entity.type
_entity.pdbx_description
1 polymer ?
#
loop_
_entity_poly.entity_id
_entity_poly.type
_entity_poly.pdbx_seq_one_letter_code
_entity_poly.pdbx_strand_id
1 'polypeptide(L)'
;MQRYALQYPAKADVAESIVQDFHSFRQALNVASADQRVLVLINAPPTDEAKLRESLKPIANHANIIGRFHFDFDSSGAAKTAINPFSNEPGIAIIAPGEFGLTGKVIQKLPLDASRQTILQALESANTQYAQSTAKKVYSTHVSKGRKAGVYFEGAVPYGEDRDGDGQIDQGKGRRRR
;
A
#
# COMPACT_ATOMS: atom_id res chain seq x y z
N MET A 1 25.35 16.88 -2.18
CA MET A 1 24.77 15.56 -2.57
C MET A 1 25.80 14.67 -3.27
N GLN A 2 26.48 15.11 -4.34
CA GLN A 2 27.45 14.27 -5.07
C GLN A 2 28.61 13.69 -4.23
N ARG A 3 29.19 14.46 -3.29
CA ARG A 3 30.33 14.01 -2.44
C ARG A 3 30.01 12.78 -1.58
N TYR A 4 28.76 12.64 -1.12
CA TYR A 4 28.35 11.52 -0.27
C TYR A 4 27.86 10.32 -1.10
N ALA A 5 27.24 10.55 -2.26
CA ALA A 5 26.82 9.47 -3.17
C ALA A 5 28.01 8.62 -3.66
N LEU A 6 29.17 9.23 -3.86
CA LEU A 6 30.40 8.53 -4.24
C LEU A 6 30.97 7.64 -3.12
N GLN A 7 30.63 7.90 -1.86
CA GLN A 7 31.07 7.08 -0.72
C GLN A 7 30.23 5.82 -0.53
N TYR A 8 29.01 5.81 -1.07
CA TYR A 8 28.06 4.71 -0.94
C TYR A 8 27.48 4.36 -2.33
N PRO A 9 28.30 3.80 -3.24
CA PRO A 9 27.82 3.42 -4.56
C PRO A 9 26.74 2.34 -4.46
N ALA A 10 25.75 2.41 -5.34
CA ALA A 10 24.72 1.38 -5.46
C ALA A 10 25.39 0.03 -5.79
N LYS A 11 25.05 -1.00 -5.01
CA LYS A 11 25.61 -2.35 -5.20
C LYS A 11 24.88 -3.16 -6.28
N ALA A 12 23.70 -2.71 -6.69
CA ALA A 12 22.85 -3.36 -7.68
C ALA A 12 22.01 -2.31 -8.42
N ASP A 13 21.40 -2.73 -9.53
CA ASP A 13 20.45 -1.90 -10.27
C ASP A 13 19.17 -1.69 -9.45
N VAL A 14 18.65 -0.46 -9.46
CA VAL A 14 17.37 -0.10 -8.83
C VAL A 14 16.23 -0.90 -9.44
N ALA A 15 16.31 -1.24 -10.74
CA ALA A 15 15.33 -2.08 -11.43
C ALA A 15 15.12 -3.45 -10.76
N GLU A 16 16.16 -3.96 -10.09
CA GLU A 16 16.19 -5.26 -9.41
C GLU A 16 15.76 -5.22 -7.94
N SER A 17 15.36 -4.04 -7.44
CA SER A 17 14.91 -3.90 -6.06
C SER A 17 13.68 -4.76 -5.79
N ILE A 18 13.61 -5.33 -4.58
CA ILE A 18 12.47 -6.16 -4.18
C ILE A 18 11.15 -5.39 -4.28
N VAL A 19 10.09 -6.10 -4.68
CA VAL A 19 8.74 -5.53 -4.72
C VAL A 19 8.23 -5.38 -3.29
N GLN A 20 7.62 -4.23 -3.00
CA GLN A 20 6.97 -3.99 -1.71
C GLN A 20 5.93 -5.07 -1.42
N ASP A 21 5.84 -5.44 -0.15
CA ASP A 21 4.86 -6.36 0.38
C ASP A 21 4.60 -6.01 1.84
N PHE A 22 3.34 -6.01 2.27
CA PHE A 22 2.97 -5.65 3.62
C PHE A 22 2.77 -6.90 4.46
N HIS A 23 2.78 -6.72 5.79
CA HIS A 23 2.47 -7.81 6.70
C HIS A 23 1.02 -8.31 6.58
N SER A 24 0.10 -7.44 6.14
CA SER A 24 -1.29 -7.82 5.89
C SER A 24 -1.94 -6.90 4.86
N PHE A 25 -2.89 -7.46 4.12
CA PHE A 25 -3.73 -6.69 3.17
C PHE A 25 -4.41 -5.48 3.83
N ARG A 26 -4.89 -5.64 5.07
CA ARG A 26 -5.52 -4.56 5.84
C ARG A 26 -4.56 -3.39 6.05
N GLN A 27 -3.28 -3.67 6.33
CA GLN A 27 -2.26 -2.65 6.46
C GLN A 27 -1.94 -2.00 5.11
N ALA A 28 -1.79 -2.79 4.04
CA ALA A 28 -1.53 -2.28 2.70
C ALA A 28 -2.62 -1.28 2.26
N LEU A 29 -3.90 -1.64 2.47
CA LEU A 29 -5.04 -0.81 2.11
C LEU A 29 -5.10 0.49 2.93
N ASN A 30 -4.77 0.42 4.23
CA ASN A 30 -4.74 1.59 5.09
C ASN A 30 -3.62 2.56 4.71
N VAL A 31 -2.41 2.05 4.48
CA VAL A 31 -1.26 2.86 4.04
C VAL A 31 -1.54 3.49 2.67
N ALA A 32 -2.09 2.74 1.73
CA ALA A 32 -2.49 3.27 0.42
C ALA A 32 -3.51 4.42 0.55
N SER A 33 -4.48 4.31 1.46
CA SER A 33 -5.41 5.40 1.76
C SER A 33 -4.72 6.62 2.38
N ALA A 34 -3.81 6.40 3.34
CA ALA A 34 -3.10 7.45 4.04
C ALA A 34 -2.24 8.28 3.08
N ASP A 35 -1.51 7.60 2.21
CA ASP A 35 -0.64 8.20 1.19
C ASP A 35 -1.40 8.74 -0.03
N GLN A 36 -2.72 8.48 -0.12
CA GLN A 36 -3.55 8.73 -1.29
C GLN A 36 -2.94 8.14 -2.57
N ARG A 37 -2.62 6.84 -2.52
CA ARG A 37 -2.06 6.08 -3.64
C ARG A 37 -2.93 4.88 -3.98
N VAL A 38 -2.80 4.43 -5.23
CA VAL A 38 -3.46 3.21 -5.70
C VAL A 38 -2.70 1.99 -5.15
N LEU A 39 -3.43 0.97 -4.72
CA LEU A 39 -2.89 -0.32 -4.28
C LEU A 39 -2.94 -1.32 -5.43
N VAL A 40 -1.83 -2.01 -5.68
CA VAL A 40 -1.72 -3.11 -6.63
C VAL A 40 -1.64 -4.40 -5.84
N LEU A 41 -2.71 -5.18 -5.86
CA LEU A 41 -2.81 -6.45 -5.17
C LEU A 41 -2.58 -7.60 -6.14
N ILE A 42 -1.59 -8.43 -5.86
CA ILE A 42 -1.35 -9.67 -6.58
C ILE A 42 -2.09 -10.78 -5.83
N ASN A 43 -3.23 -11.19 -6.38
CA ASN A 43 -3.98 -12.34 -5.89
C ASN A 43 -3.50 -13.57 -6.66
N ALA A 44 -2.66 -14.40 -6.06
CA ALA A 44 -2.10 -15.57 -6.70
C ALA A 44 -1.90 -16.73 -5.71
N PRO A 45 -1.87 -17.99 -6.19
CA PRO A 45 -1.49 -19.11 -5.36
C PRO A 45 -0.07 -18.94 -4.79
N PRO A 46 0.20 -19.39 -3.54
CA PRO A 46 1.54 -19.28 -2.94
C PRO A 46 2.66 -19.91 -3.78
N THR A 47 2.35 -20.90 -4.61
CA THR A 47 3.31 -21.59 -5.49
C THR A 47 3.91 -20.69 -6.57
N ASP A 48 3.20 -19.64 -6.97
CA ASP A 48 3.63 -18.74 -8.06
C ASP A 48 4.26 -17.45 -7.55
N GLU A 49 4.17 -17.18 -6.25
CA GLU A 49 4.52 -15.90 -5.64
C GLU A 49 5.97 -15.48 -5.92
N ALA A 50 6.93 -16.40 -5.77
CA ALA A 50 8.34 -16.12 -6.02
C ALA A 50 8.61 -15.68 -7.47
N LYS A 51 7.97 -16.35 -8.44
CA LYS A 51 8.10 -16.00 -9.87
C LYS A 51 7.44 -14.66 -10.18
N LEU A 52 6.27 -14.41 -9.59
CA LEU A 52 5.55 -13.15 -9.76
C LEU A 52 6.33 -11.99 -9.19
N ARG A 53 6.87 -12.12 -7.98
CA ARG A 53 7.75 -11.11 -7.36
C ARG A 53 8.91 -10.74 -8.28
N GLU A 54 9.59 -11.74 -8.84
CA GLU A 54 10.69 -11.50 -9.77
C GLU A 54 10.23 -10.76 -11.03
N SER A 55 9.13 -11.21 -11.65
CA SER A 55 8.60 -10.59 -12.87
C SER A 55 8.11 -9.14 -12.66
N LEU A 56 7.72 -8.79 -11.43
CA LEU A 56 7.16 -7.48 -11.09
C LEU A 56 8.21 -6.46 -10.66
N LYS A 57 9.44 -6.86 -10.30
CA LYS A 57 10.55 -5.93 -10.01
C LYS A 57 10.72 -4.83 -11.08
N PRO A 58 10.85 -5.15 -12.38
CA PRO A 58 11.03 -4.12 -13.41
C PRO A 58 9.78 -3.26 -13.65
N ILE A 59 8.62 -3.63 -13.08
CA ILE A 59 7.39 -2.84 -13.12
C ILE A 59 7.33 -1.92 -11.90
N ALA A 60 7.48 -2.47 -10.70
CA ALA A 60 7.43 -1.72 -9.44
C ALA A 60 8.52 -0.64 -9.35
N ASN A 61 9.70 -0.92 -9.93
CA ASN A 61 10.84 0.00 -9.97
C ASN A 61 10.91 0.85 -11.25
N HIS A 62 9.90 0.78 -12.12
CA HIS A 62 9.85 1.62 -13.33
C HIS A 62 9.74 3.10 -12.94
N ALA A 63 10.40 3.99 -13.70
CA ALA A 63 10.48 5.42 -13.37
C ALA A 63 9.12 6.12 -13.18
N ASN A 64 8.10 5.66 -13.91
CA ASN A 64 6.73 6.18 -13.80
C ASN A 64 5.88 5.51 -12.70
N ILE A 65 6.39 4.49 -12.02
CA ILE A 65 5.65 3.66 -11.05
C ILE A 65 6.24 3.79 -9.64
N ILE A 66 7.57 3.81 -9.53
CA ILE A 66 8.27 3.82 -8.25
C ILE A 66 7.78 4.97 -7.36
N GLY A 67 7.35 4.64 -6.14
CA GLY A 67 6.82 5.59 -5.16
C GLY A 67 5.45 6.19 -5.48
N ARG A 68 4.75 5.74 -6.53
CA ARG A 68 3.39 6.20 -6.88
C ARG A 68 2.29 5.18 -6.54
N PHE A 69 2.67 3.92 -6.41
CA PHE A 69 1.78 2.81 -6.08
C PHE A 69 2.32 2.06 -4.88
N HIS A 70 1.42 1.38 -4.18
CA HIS A 70 1.78 0.32 -3.24
C HIS A 70 1.55 -1.04 -3.89
N PHE A 71 2.42 -1.99 -3.60
CA PHE A 71 2.27 -3.38 -4.02
C PHE A 71 2.06 -4.25 -2.78
N ASP A 72 1.27 -5.30 -2.94
CA ASP A 72 0.99 -6.28 -1.90
C ASP A 72 0.61 -7.62 -2.51
N PHE A 73 0.90 -8.72 -1.83
CA PHE A 73 0.56 -10.07 -2.26
C PHE A 73 -0.47 -10.67 -1.31
N ASP A 74 -1.58 -11.18 -1.83
CA ASP A 74 -2.60 -11.87 -1.02
C ASP A 74 -2.86 -13.26 -1.57
N SER A 75 -2.57 -14.27 -0.74
CA SER A 75 -2.92 -15.67 -0.96
C SER A 75 -3.97 -16.18 0.03
N SER A 76 -4.33 -15.35 1.03
CA SER A 76 -5.25 -15.67 2.12
C SER A 76 -6.72 -15.34 1.80
N GLY A 77 -6.95 -14.49 0.81
CA GLY A 77 -8.27 -13.99 0.46
C GLY A 77 -8.79 -12.90 1.41
N ALA A 78 -7.91 -12.29 2.21
CA ALA A 78 -8.24 -11.21 3.12
C ALA A 78 -8.91 -10.03 2.40
N ALA A 79 -8.55 -9.80 1.13
CA ALA A 79 -9.13 -8.75 0.29
C ALA A 79 -10.66 -8.83 0.14
N LYS A 80 -11.26 -10.04 0.21
CA LYS A 80 -12.72 -10.24 0.09
C LYS A 80 -13.55 -9.48 1.10
N THR A 81 -13.00 -9.29 2.31
CA THR A 81 -13.76 -8.70 3.42
C THR A 81 -13.83 -7.19 3.31
N ALA A 82 -12.82 -6.57 2.70
CA ALA A 82 -12.69 -5.11 2.56
C ALA A 82 -13.05 -4.62 1.15
N ILE A 83 -13.09 -5.50 0.15
CA ILE A 83 -13.43 -5.17 -1.24
C ILE A 83 -14.68 -5.95 -1.66
N ASN A 84 -15.74 -5.23 -2.04
CA ASN A 84 -16.97 -5.84 -2.53
C ASN A 84 -17.51 -5.09 -3.77
N PRO A 85 -17.69 -5.77 -4.93
CA PRO A 85 -17.35 -7.17 -5.20
C PRO A 85 -15.84 -7.38 -5.39
N PHE A 86 -15.32 -8.53 -4.94
CA PHE A 86 -13.96 -8.99 -5.24
C PHE A 86 -13.98 -10.41 -5.82
N SER A 87 -13.33 -10.58 -6.98
CA SER A 87 -13.17 -11.90 -7.61
C SER A 87 -11.90 -12.56 -7.08
N ASN A 88 -12.05 -13.79 -6.59
CA ASN A 88 -10.96 -14.60 -6.01
C ASN A 88 -10.11 -15.28 -7.06
N GLU A 89 -10.49 -15.16 -8.33
CA GLU A 89 -9.69 -15.70 -9.41
C GLU A 89 -8.31 -15.05 -9.38
N PRO A 90 -7.24 -15.82 -9.63
CA PRO A 90 -5.90 -15.28 -9.69
C PRO A 90 -5.80 -14.10 -10.67
N GLY A 91 -5.04 -13.08 -10.30
CA GLY A 91 -4.87 -11.88 -11.13
C GLY A 91 -4.23 -10.72 -10.37
N ILE A 92 -3.99 -9.64 -11.10
CA ILE A 92 -3.47 -8.38 -10.57
C ILE A 92 -4.66 -7.42 -10.45
N ALA A 93 -5.05 -7.09 -9.23
CA ALA A 93 -6.14 -6.16 -8.94
C ALA A 93 -5.58 -4.77 -8.62
N ILE A 94 -6.03 -3.76 -9.36
CA ILE A 94 -5.70 -2.36 -9.14
C ILE A 94 -6.83 -1.73 -8.34
N ILE A 95 -6.53 -1.27 -7.13
CA ILE A 95 -7.52 -0.93 -6.10
C ILE A 95 -7.39 0.54 -5.71
N ALA A 96 -8.50 1.28 -5.84
CA ALA A 96 -8.67 2.56 -5.19
C ALA A 96 -8.99 2.33 -3.71
N PRO A 97 -8.15 2.78 -2.76
CA PRO A 97 -8.50 2.71 -1.36
C PRO A 97 -9.64 3.68 -1.02
N GLY A 98 -10.51 3.28 -0.10
CA GLY A 98 -11.52 4.16 0.48
C GLY A 98 -10.90 5.23 1.39
N GLU A 99 -11.70 6.23 1.79
CA GLU A 99 -11.23 7.43 2.52
C GLU A 99 -10.39 7.08 3.76
N PHE A 100 -10.78 6.04 4.50
CA PHE A 100 -10.13 5.58 5.73
C PHE A 100 -9.31 4.30 5.56
N GLY A 101 -9.24 3.73 4.35
CA GLY A 101 -8.47 2.53 4.05
C GLY A 101 -8.93 1.26 4.78
N LEU A 102 -10.20 1.22 5.19
CA LEU A 102 -10.87 0.00 5.67
C LEU A 102 -11.55 -0.77 4.54
N THR A 103 -11.90 -0.08 3.47
CA THR A 103 -12.53 -0.63 2.27
C THR A 103 -11.81 -0.14 1.02
N GLY A 104 -12.04 -0.81 -0.09
CA GLY A 104 -11.48 -0.43 -1.38
C GLY A 104 -12.38 -0.83 -2.54
N LYS A 105 -12.10 -0.29 -3.73
CA LYS A 105 -12.79 -0.63 -4.97
C LYS A 105 -11.78 -1.03 -6.03
N VAL A 106 -12.02 -2.16 -6.69
CA VAL A 106 -11.24 -2.55 -7.87
C VAL A 106 -11.57 -1.58 -9.00
N ILE A 107 -10.54 -0.87 -9.49
CA ILE A 107 -10.61 -0.03 -10.68
C ILE A 107 -10.49 -0.93 -11.92
N GLN A 108 -9.52 -1.84 -11.90
CA GLN A 108 -9.20 -2.72 -13.01
C GLN A 108 -8.60 -4.02 -12.49
N LYS A 109 -8.86 -5.13 -13.20
CA LYS A 109 -8.25 -6.44 -12.95
C LYS A 109 -7.54 -6.90 -14.22
N LEU A 110 -6.33 -7.41 -14.08
CA LEU A 110 -5.53 -8.00 -15.15
C LEU A 110 -5.26 -9.48 -14.84
N PRO A 111 -5.09 -10.34 -15.86
CA PRO A 111 -4.64 -11.70 -15.63
C PRO A 111 -3.16 -11.73 -15.20
N LEU A 112 -2.72 -12.81 -14.55
CA LEU A 112 -1.34 -12.95 -14.04
C LEU A 112 -0.28 -13.02 -15.15
N ASP A 113 -0.67 -13.43 -16.36
CA ASP A 113 0.19 -13.51 -17.54
C ASP A 113 0.17 -12.23 -18.39
N ALA A 114 -0.45 -11.16 -17.89
CA ALA A 114 -0.48 -9.88 -18.58
C ALA A 114 0.94 -9.37 -18.90
N SER A 115 1.12 -8.85 -20.11
CA SER A 115 2.41 -8.32 -20.53
C SER A 115 2.84 -7.14 -19.66
N ARG A 116 4.15 -6.95 -19.50
CA ARG A 116 4.73 -5.81 -18.78
C ARG A 116 4.16 -4.48 -19.26
N GLN A 117 4.04 -4.30 -20.56
CA GLN A 117 3.51 -3.06 -21.15
C GLN A 117 2.05 -2.84 -20.79
N THR A 118 1.24 -3.90 -20.83
CA THR A 118 -0.18 -3.86 -20.43
C THR A 118 -0.32 -3.46 -18.96
N ILE A 119 0.51 -4.02 -18.08
CA ILE A 119 0.49 -3.68 -16.65
C ILE A 119 0.86 -2.21 -16.45
N LEU A 120 1.94 -1.72 -17.08
CA LEU A 120 2.36 -0.32 -16.96
C LEU A 120 1.27 0.65 -17.43
N GLN A 121 0.64 0.40 -18.58
CA GLN A 121 -0.44 1.22 -19.10
C GLN A 121 -1.67 1.25 -18.18
N ALA A 122 -2.03 0.09 -17.62
CA ALA A 122 -3.14 -0.01 -16.67
C ALA A 122 -2.86 0.78 -15.39
N LEU A 123 -1.63 0.70 -14.86
CA LEU A 123 -1.21 1.47 -13.69
C LEU A 123 -1.26 2.98 -13.95
N GLU A 124 -0.68 3.44 -15.05
CA GLU A 124 -0.69 4.87 -15.42
C GLU A 124 -2.12 5.41 -15.60
N SER A 125 -2.99 4.65 -16.26
CA SER A 125 -4.40 4.99 -16.43
C SER A 125 -5.12 5.07 -15.07
N ALA A 126 -4.95 4.05 -14.22
CA ALA A 126 -5.58 3.99 -12.91
C ALA A 126 -5.12 5.14 -11.99
N ASN A 127 -3.83 5.48 -12.00
CA ASN A 127 -3.32 6.61 -11.22
C ASN A 127 -3.84 7.95 -11.73
N THR A 128 -3.96 8.13 -13.05
CA THR A 128 -4.55 9.33 -13.63
C THR A 128 -6.02 9.49 -13.22
N GLN A 129 -6.80 8.41 -13.34
CA GLN A 129 -8.20 8.39 -12.91
C GLN A 129 -8.34 8.64 -11.41
N TYR A 130 -7.50 8.01 -10.59
CA TYR A 130 -7.52 8.18 -9.14
C TYR A 130 -7.16 9.62 -8.74
N ALA A 131 -6.13 10.22 -9.36
CA ALA A 131 -5.74 11.60 -9.08
C ALA A 131 -6.81 12.62 -9.46
N GLN A 132 -7.56 12.39 -10.53
CA GLN A 132 -8.65 13.27 -10.97
C GLN A 132 -9.90 13.16 -10.09
N SER A 133 -10.21 11.95 -9.62
CA SER A 133 -11.42 11.68 -8.83
C SER A 133 -11.23 11.88 -7.32
N THR A 134 -9.99 11.88 -6.83
CA THR A 134 -9.71 11.94 -5.39
C THR A 134 -9.39 13.35 -4.94
N ALA A 135 -10.24 13.91 -4.07
CA ALA A 135 -9.94 15.18 -3.42
C ALA A 135 -8.71 15.05 -2.51
N LYS A 136 -7.89 16.12 -2.46
CA LYS A 136 -6.73 16.18 -1.57
C LYS A 136 -7.17 16.00 -0.11
N LYS A 137 -6.52 15.09 0.60
CA LYS A 137 -6.78 14.82 2.01
C LYS A 137 -6.20 15.94 2.87
N VAL A 138 -7.06 16.56 3.68
CA VAL A 138 -6.65 17.52 4.71
C VAL A 138 -6.67 16.80 6.05
N TYR A 139 -5.50 16.68 6.69
CA TYR A 139 -5.31 15.84 7.87
C TYR A 139 -6.30 16.15 9.00
N SER A 140 -6.45 17.43 9.39
CA SER A 140 -7.34 17.83 10.49
C SER A 140 -8.80 17.46 10.22
N THR A 141 -9.29 17.73 9.01
CA THR A 141 -10.64 17.36 8.57
C THR A 141 -10.82 15.85 8.53
N HIS A 142 -9.84 15.13 8.01
CA HIS A 142 -9.87 13.67 7.91
C HIS A 142 -9.96 13.00 9.29
N VAL A 143 -9.10 13.41 10.24
CA VAL A 143 -9.14 12.90 11.62
C VAL A 143 -10.47 13.23 12.30
N SER A 144 -10.97 14.46 12.14
CA SER A 144 -12.27 14.85 12.70
C SER A 144 -13.42 14.00 12.16
N LYS A 145 -13.44 13.77 10.84
CA LYS A 145 -14.43 12.90 10.19
C LYS A 145 -14.33 11.45 10.70
N GLY A 146 -13.13 10.88 10.76
CA GLY A 146 -12.91 9.51 11.24
C GLY A 146 -13.42 9.34 12.68
N ARG A 147 -13.10 10.28 13.57
CA ARG A 147 -13.60 10.27 14.95
C ARG A 147 -15.12 10.36 15.03
N LYS A 148 -15.75 11.25 14.26
CA LYS A 148 -17.21 11.39 14.22
C LYS A 148 -17.90 10.13 13.69
N ALA A 149 -17.27 9.45 12.73
CA ALA A 149 -17.77 8.23 12.12
C ALA A 149 -17.44 6.96 12.93
N GLY A 150 -16.77 7.08 14.08
CA GLY A 150 -16.37 5.92 14.89
C GLY A 150 -15.36 5.00 14.19
N VAL A 151 -14.63 5.53 13.20
CA VAL A 151 -13.64 4.76 12.44
C VAL A 151 -12.44 4.47 13.33
N TYR A 152 -12.16 3.19 13.53
CA TYR A 152 -11.00 2.73 14.28
C TYR A 152 -10.18 1.75 13.44
N PHE A 153 -8.86 1.96 13.44
CA PHE A 153 -7.90 1.06 12.84
C PHE A 153 -6.97 0.56 13.94
N GLU A 154 -7.05 -0.72 14.27
CA GLU A 154 -6.18 -1.34 15.25
C GLU A 154 -4.80 -1.61 14.63
N GLY A 155 -3.74 -1.01 15.13
CA GLY A 155 -2.37 -1.29 14.65
C GLY A 155 -1.86 -2.64 15.16
N ALA A 156 -0.89 -3.23 14.47
CA ALA A 156 -0.14 -4.38 15.01
C ALA A 156 0.79 -3.98 16.16
N VAL A 157 1.25 -2.72 16.16
CA VAL A 157 1.99 -2.12 17.26
C VAL A 157 1.00 -1.36 18.14
N PRO A 158 0.96 -1.63 19.45
CA PRO A 158 0.05 -0.93 20.34
C PRO A 158 0.41 0.57 20.43
N TYR A 159 -0.61 1.40 20.69
CA TYR A 159 -0.44 2.85 20.67
C TYR A 159 0.20 3.36 21.97
N GLY A 160 1.28 4.12 21.86
CA GLY A 160 1.89 4.86 22.96
C GLY A 160 3.37 5.11 22.74
N GLU A 161 4.01 5.70 23.75
CA GLU A 161 5.46 5.94 23.79
C GLU A 161 6.06 5.03 24.86
N ASP A 162 7.21 4.43 24.55
CA ASP A 162 8.13 3.85 25.54
C ASP A 162 9.19 4.93 25.81
N ARG A 163 9.07 5.63 26.93
CA ARG A 163 9.94 6.78 27.26
C ARG A 163 11.18 6.38 28.03
N ASP A 164 11.17 5.23 28.69
CA ASP A 164 12.29 4.73 29.48
C ASP A 164 13.09 3.63 28.76
N GLY A 165 12.61 3.13 27.62
CA GLY A 165 13.28 2.18 26.74
C GLY A 165 13.17 0.73 27.22
N ASP A 166 12.18 0.40 28.05
CA ASP A 166 12.00 -0.94 28.64
C ASP A 166 11.26 -1.93 27.72
N GLY A 167 10.83 -1.47 26.54
CA GLY A 167 10.08 -2.25 25.56
C GLY A 167 8.58 -2.38 25.88
N GLN A 168 8.08 -1.68 26.90
CA GLN A 168 6.68 -1.58 27.27
C GLN A 168 6.16 -0.17 26.99
N ILE A 169 4.86 -0.09 26.69
CA ILE A 169 4.24 1.21 26.49
C ILE A 169 3.93 1.84 27.84
N ASP A 170 4.44 3.05 28.04
CA ASP A 170 4.13 3.84 29.22
C ASP A 170 2.65 4.20 29.26
N GLN A 171 1.89 3.53 30.12
CA GLN A 171 0.51 3.88 30.41
C GLN A 171 0.44 5.05 31.42
N GLY A 172 0.99 6.20 31.02
CA GLY A 172 0.97 7.44 31.80
C GLY A 172 0.06 8.49 31.18
N LYS A 173 -0.98 8.93 31.91
CA LYS A 173 -1.88 10.02 31.47
C LYS A 173 -1.07 11.24 31.05
N GLY A 174 -1.07 11.52 29.75
CA GLY A 174 -0.55 12.76 29.20
C GLY A 174 -1.05 13.94 30.03
N ARG A 175 -0.10 14.70 30.58
CA ARG A 175 -0.34 15.84 31.45
C ARG A 175 -1.30 16.79 30.74
N ARG A 176 -2.58 16.81 31.15
CA ARG A 176 -3.58 17.80 30.73
C ARG A 176 -3.01 19.17 31.09
N ARG A 177 -2.43 19.87 30.11
CA ARG A 177 -2.13 21.29 30.26
C ARG A 177 -3.48 22.00 30.30
N ARG A 178 -3.80 22.53 31.49
CA ARG A 178 -4.86 23.53 31.68
C ARG A 178 -4.49 24.80 30.93
#